data_AF-A0A524FP56-F1
#
_entry.id   AF-A0A524FP56-F1
#
_cell.length_a   1.000
_cell.length_b   1.000
_cell.length_c   1.000
_cell.angle_alpha   90.00
_cell.angle_beta   90.00
_cell.angle_gamma   90.00
#
_symmetry.space_group_name_H-M   'P 1'
#
loop_
_entity.id
_entity.type
_entity.pdbx_description
1 polymer ?
#
loop_
_entity_poly.entity_id
_entity_poly.type
_entity_poly.pdbx_seq_one_letter_code
_entity_poly.pdbx_strand_id
1 'polypeptide(L)'
;MAENQDRTWKELLQDFIKGVEKAIEELEKRDVDNIPGAKQALLQRLNNMKIHFPNNDGEIFIKSINDKIQDAFFPDTQDLTQAFEKILKSRTHEQDFIINELLNGFVTSKAKAIALETQGPIIDRMVEAFSRRNDFHIVDHQFYAMFGDPNKPRSYIKKQLEELVNIFGLVSKELVIEKDKRRSERKVYTFYTFPDDILKILEQKYIIIDNELGYAYVSDDFDRNVFICMFLANISINRDNLEKIGGSYTVNGISAIFALILILSFMPKLSVDETNPLLKDPSFNEQNMSVIPKSWMMKQVLDPLFEPLIKIIGYRLGGGLWLSQIIDSEINKKIHNQIRFLLKDVNKWILGQLCRVEIPIFVEIANIFTEIIVGADTEQK
;
A
#
# COMPACT_ATOMS: atom_id res chain seq x y z
N MET A 1 -32.01 -11.07 -1.86
CA MET A 1 -30.92 -10.27 -2.47
C MET A 1 -29.59 -11.04 -2.60
N ALA A 2 -29.60 -12.38 -2.59
CA ALA A 2 -28.39 -13.21 -2.67
C ALA A 2 -27.97 -13.64 -4.10
N GLU A 3 -28.87 -13.55 -5.10
CA GLU A 3 -28.58 -13.97 -6.48
C GLU A 3 -27.69 -13.01 -7.29
N ASN A 4 -27.60 -11.73 -6.90
CA ASN A 4 -26.77 -10.74 -7.61
C ASN A 4 -25.32 -10.66 -7.12
N GLN A 5 -24.97 -11.28 -5.99
CA GLN A 5 -23.59 -11.30 -5.48
C GLN A 5 -22.70 -12.30 -6.23
N ASP A 6 -23.26 -13.15 -7.09
CA ASP A 6 -22.53 -14.24 -7.75
C ASP A 6 -22.08 -13.89 -9.18
N ARG A 7 -22.85 -13.09 -9.93
CA ARG A 7 -22.53 -12.79 -11.33
C ARG A 7 -21.29 -11.91 -11.51
N THR A 8 -21.21 -10.79 -10.79
CA THR A 8 -20.07 -9.86 -10.89
C THR A 8 -18.76 -10.54 -10.48
N TRP A 9 -18.80 -11.35 -9.42
CA TRP A 9 -17.62 -12.10 -8.99
C TRP A 9 -17.16 -13.11 -10.04
N LYS A 10 -18.10 -13.87 -10.63
CA LYS A 10 -17.81 -14.81 -11.72
C LYS A 10 -17.20 -14.12 -12.94
N GLU A 11 -17.72 -12.95 -13.33
CA GLU A 11 -17.16 -12.16 -14.43
C GLU A 11 -15.72 -11.71 -14.13
N LEU A 12 -15.47 -11.19 -12.93
CA LEU A 12 -14.13 -10.77 -12.50
C LEU A 12 -13.13 -11.93 -12.48
N LEU A 13 -13.55 -13.09 -11.97
CA LEU A 13 -12.74 -14.30 -11.91
C LEU A 13 -12.40 -14.80 -13.32
N GLN A 14 -13.39 -14.84 -14.22
CA GLN A 14 -13.17 -15.22 -15.62
C GLN A 14 -12.21 -14.27 -16.33
N ASP A 15 -12.32 -12.97 -16.10
CA ASP A 15 -11.42 -11.99 -16.71
C ASP A 15 -9.98 -12.12 -16.19
N PHE A 16 -9.81 -12.44 -14.90
CA PHE A 16 -8.50 -12.79 -14.37
C PHE A 16 -7.92 -14.05 -15.04
N ILE A 17 -8.71 -15.12 -15.20
CA ILE A 17 -8.27 -16.34 -15.86
C ILE A 17 -7.89 -16.11 -17.32
N LYS A 18 -8.66 -15.32 -18.08
CA LYS A 18 -8.29 -14.91 -19.44
C LYS A 18 -6.98 -14.12 -19.46
N GLY A 19 -6.73 -13.30 -18.43
CA GLY A 19 -5.47 -12.61 -18.21
C GLY A 19 -4.29 -13.58 -18.05
N VAL A 20 -4.47 -14.61 -17.22
CA VAL A 20 -3.50 -15.69 -17.02
C VAL A 20 -3.22 -16.44 -18.32
N GLU A 21 -4.24 -16.76 -19.11
CA GLU A 21 -4.07 -17.43 -20.42
C GLU A 21 -3.24 -16.59 -21.39
N LYS A 22 -3.53 -15.30 -21.51
CA LYS A 22 -2.73 -14.38 -22.34
C LYS A 22 -1.28 -14.30 -21.87
N ALA A 23 -1.04 -14.24 -20.57
CA ALA A 23 0.30 -14.23 -20.01
C ALA A 23 1.08 -15.52 -20.36
N ILE A 24 0.43 -16.68 -20.29
CA ILE A 24 1.00 -17.97 -20.71
C ILE A 24 1.35 -17.95 -22.20
N GLU A 25 0.41 -17.56 -23.07
CA GLU A 25 0.64 -17.51 -24.52
C GLU A 25 1.85 -16.61 -24.88
N GLU A 26 1.97 -15.46 -24.24
CA GLU A 26 3.07 -14.53 -24.50
C GLU A 26 4.42 -15.07 -24.02
N LEU A 27 4.46 -15.75 -22.87
CA LEU A 27 5.65 -16.41 -22.37
C LEU A 27 6.09 -17.59 -23.24
N GLU A 28 5.14 -18.34 -23.81
CA GLU A 28 5.45 -19.44 -24.73
C GLU A 28 6.13 -18.92 -26.00
N LYS A 29 5.63 -17.82 -26.57
CA LYS A 29 6.15 -17.21 -27.82
C LYS A 29 7.55 -16.62 -27.69
N ARG A 30 7.92 -16.12 -26.51
CA ARG A 30 9.17 -15.37 -26.33
C ARG A 30 9.89 -15.79 -25.06
N ASP A 31 11.12 -16.28 -25.22
CA ASP A 31 12.03 -16.45 -24.09
C ASP A 31 12.96 -15.23 -23.99
N VAL A 32 12.94 -14.57 -22.84
CA VAL A 32 13.80 -13.42 -22.52
C VAL A 32 14.60 -13.67 -21.24
N ASP A 33 14.50 -14.88 -20.69
CA ASP A 33 15.16 -15.24 -19.45
C ASP A 33 16.57 -15.74 -19.75
N ASN A 34 17.53 -15.23 -18.98
CA ASN A 34 18.91 -15.68 -19.02
C ASN A 34 19.20 -16.68 -17.88
N ILE A 35 18.17 -17.07 -17.12
CA ILE A 35 18.26 -17.96 -15.96
C ILE A 35 17.68 -19.31 -16.40
N PRO A 36 18.46 -20.41 -16.36
CA PRO A 36 17.97 -21.74 -16.70
C PRO A 36 16.73 -22.12 -15.86
N GLY A 37 15.69 -22.68 -16.50
CA GLY A 37 14.48 -23.13 -15.81
C GLY A 37 13.49 -22.03 -15.42
N ALA A 38 13.86 -20.74 -15.56
CA ALA A 38 13.06 -19.62 -15.09
C ALA A 38 11.73 -19.47 -15.84
N LYS A 39 11.76 -19.60 -17.17
CA LYS A 39 10.57 -19.62 -18.01
C LYS A 39 9.64 -20.79 -17.65
N GLN A 40 10.19 -21.99 -17.43
CA GLN A 40 9.41 -23.18 -17.08
C GLN A 40 8.75 -23.04 -15.71
N ALA A 41 9.49 -22.55 -14.70
CA ALA A 41 8.94 -22.28 -13.37
C ALA A 41 7.81 -21.23 -13.43
N LEU A 42 7.97 -20.20 -14.26
CA LEU A 42 6.95 -19.17 -14.46
C LEU A 42 5.68 -19.71 -15.12
N LEU A 43 5.85 -20.49 -16.19
CA LEU A 43 4.75 -21.17 -16.87
C LEU A 43 4.04 -22.13 -15.93
N GLN A 44 4.77 -22.93 -15.14
CA GLN A 44 4.19 -23.81 -14.14
C GLN A 44 3.36 -23.02 -13.12
N ARG A 45 3.89 -21.90 -12.63
CA ARG A 45 3.22 -21.05 -11.65
C ARG A 45 1.92 -20.44 -12.20
N LEU A 46 1.94 -19.93 -13.44
CA LEU A 46 0.74 -19.42 -14.11
C LEU A 46 -0.28 -20.52 -14.40
N ASN A 47 0.16 -21.72 -14.78
CA ASN A 47 -0.73 -22.87 -14.96
C ASN A 47 -1.38 -23.30 -13.62
N ASN A 48 -0.63 -23.27 -12.52
CA ASN A 48 -1.19 -23.52 -11.20
C ASN A 48 -2.27 -22.48 -10.84
N MET A 49 -2.03 -21.18 -11.12
CA MET A 49 -3.07 -20.15 -10.92
C MET A 49 -4.30 -20.44 -11.79
N LYS A 50 -4.10 -20.76 -13.07
CA LYS A 50 -5.18 -21.09 -14.00
C LYS A 50 -6.05 -22.24 -13.49
N ILE A 51 -5.44 -23.26 -12.88
CA ILE A 51 -6.13 -24.47 -12.41
C ILE A 51 -6.80 -24.23 -11.05
N HIS A 52 -6.10 -23.63 -10.09
CA HIS A 52 -6.54 -23.61 -8.70
C HIS A 52 -7.38 -22.38 -8.33
N PHE A 53 -7.16 -21.23 -8.97
CA PHE A 53 -7.89 -20.02 -8.63
C PHE A 53 -9.36 -20.01 -9.01
N PRO A 54 -9.83 -20.66 -10.09
CA PRO A 54 -11.25 -20.69 -10.38
C PRO A 54 -12.01 -21.76 -9.57
N ASN A 55 -11.32 -22.67 -8.89
CA ASN A 55 -11.96 -23.75 -8.13
C ASN A 55 -12.81 -23.21 -6.97
N ASN A 56 -13.94 -23.87 -6.71
CA ASN A 56 -14.91 -23.49 -5.67
C ASN A 56 -15.29 -21.99 -5.72
N ASP A 57 -15.58 -21.47 -6.91
CA ASP A 57 -15.86 -20.05 -7.14
C ASP A 57 -14.76 -19.12 -6.59
N GLY A 58 -13.50 -19.54 -6.65
CA GLY A 58 -12.35 -18.77 -6.19
C GLY A 58 -12.19 -18.66 -4.69
N GLU A 59 -12.66 -19.64 -3.92
CA GLU A 59 -12.54 -19.73 -2.46
C GLU A 59 -11.13 -19.42 -1.95
N ILE A 60 -10.10 -20.07 -2.50
CA ILE A 60 -8.69 -19.85 -2.11
C ILE A 60 -8.30 -18.39 -2.34
N PHE A 61 -8.78 -17.81 -3.43
CA PHE A 61 -8.42 -16.47 -3.82
C PHE A 61 -9.11 -15.43 -2.93
N ILE A 62 -10.38 -15.65 -2.61
CA ILE A 62 -11.13 -14.86 -1.63
C ILE A 62 -10.45 -14.92 -0.27
N LYS A 63 -10.11 -16.13 0.20
CA LYS A 63 -9.44 -16.34 1.49
C LYS A 63 -8.10 -15.59 1.54
N SER A 64 -7.31 -15.66 0.47
CA SER A 64 -6.03 -14.94 0.37
C SER A 64 -6.21 -13.43 0.52
N ILE A 65 -7.20 -12.85 -0.17
CA ILE A 65 -7.48 -11.41 -0.08
C ILE A 65 -8.02 -11.05 1.31
N ASN A 66 -8.93 -11.84 1.85
CA ASN A 66 -9.53 -11.56 3.16
C ASN A 66 -8.48 -11.63 4.27
N ASP A 67 -7.81 -12.76 4.40
CA ASP A 67 -6.91 -13.03 5.54
C ASP A 67 -5.64 -12.17 5.49
N LYS A 68 -5.11 -11.90 4.28
CA LYS A 68 -3.80 -11.26 4.10
C LYS A 68 -3.84 -9.79 3.70
N ILE A 69 -4.95 -9.32 3.11
CA ILE A 69 -5.09 -7.92 2.70
C ILE A 69 -6.17 -7.22 3.51
N GLN A 70 -7.39 -7.74 3.51
CA GLN A 70 -8.52 -7.07 4.16
C GLN A 70 -8.34 -7.05 5.69
N ASP A 71 -8.07 -8.19 6.32
CA ASP A 71 -7.98 -8.26 7.77
C ASP A 71 -6.82 -7.47 8.35
N ALA A 72 -5.69 -7.43 7.64
CA ALA A 72 -4.47 -6.76 8.07
C ALA A 72 -4.51 -5.24 7.79
N PHE A 73 -4.96 -4.82 6.60
CA PHE A 73 -4.83 -3.42 6.16
C PHE A 73 -6.16 -2.68 6.03
N PHE A 74 -7.27 -3.41 5.94
CA PHE A 74 -8.63 -2.84 5.81
C PHE A 74 -9.62 -3.48 6.79
N PRO A 75 -9.34 -3.41 8.10
CA PRO A 75 -10.10 -4.16 9.09
C PRO A 75 -11.58 -3.75 9.10
N ASP A 76 -12.44 -4.75 9.22
CA ASP A 76 -13.89 -4.57 9.21
C ASP A 76 -14.40 -4.01 10.55
N THR A 77 -14.21 -2.70 10.75
CA THR A 77 -14.65 -1.99 11.96
C THR A 77 -15.09 -0.57 11.62
N GLN A 78 -15.97 -0.01 12.44
CA GLN A 78 -16.38 1.40 12.38
C GLN A 78 -15.57 2.29 13.35
N ASP A 79 -14.74 1.68 14.19
CA ASP A 79 -13.92 2.37 15.17
C ASP A 79 -12.52 2.62 14.58
N LEU A 80 -12.19 3.91 14.38
CA LEU A 80 -10.90 4.34 13.84
C LEU A 80 -9.72 3.87 14.69
N THR A 81 -9.88 3.88 16.01
CA THR A 81 -8.86 3.50 16.98
C THR A 81 -8.58 2.01 16.89
N GLN A 82 -9.64 1.19 16.82
CA GLN A 82 -9.49 -0.26 16.61
C GLN A 82 -8.84 -0.58 15.27
N ALA A 83 -9.25 0.11 14.19
CA ALA A 83 -8.64 -0.06 12.88
C ALA A 83 -7.15 0.29 12.91
N PHE A 84 -6.81 1.45 13.46
CA PHE A 84 -5.44 1.92 13.61
C PHE A 84 -4.59 0.95 14.43
N GLU A 85 -5.07 0.50 15.59
CA GLU A 85 -4.34 -0.46 16.41
C GLU A 85 -4.12 -1.80 15.71
N LYS A 86 -5.13 -2.31 15.00
CA LYS A 86 -5.01 -3.60 14.31
C LYS A 86 -3.95 -3.52 13.22
N ILE A 87 -3.98 -2.46 12.40
CA ILE A 87 -2.97 -2.20 11.37
C ILE A 87 -1.58 -1.99 11.99
N LEU A 88 -1.52 -1.27 13.12
CA LEU A 88 -0.29 -1.05 13.88
C LEU A 88 0.23 -2.34 14.56
N LYS A 89 -0.61 -3.36 14.77
CA LYS A 89 -0.22 -4.64 15.40
C LYS A 89 0.13 -5.72 14.37
N SER A 90 -0.44 -5.67 13.17
CA SER A 90 -0.18 -6.63 12.08
C SER A 90 1.22 -6.49 11.43
N ARG A 91 2.19 -5.91 12.14
CA ARG A 91 3.48 -5.46 11.60
C ARG A 91 4.55 -6.55 11.64
N THR A 92 5.30 -6.65 10.55
CA THR A 92 6.68 -7.16 10.55
C THR A 92 7.56 -6.18 9.77
N HIS A 93 8.81 -5.98 10.20
CA HIS A 93 9.69 -4.90 9.70
C HIS A 93 9.85 -4.91 8.17
N GLU A 94 9.87 -6.08 7.57
CA GLU A 94 10.06 -6.30 6.14
C GLU A 94 8.79 -6.02 5.32
N GLN A 95 7.60 -6.33 5.86
CA GLN A 95 6.31 -6.08 5.21
C GLN A 95 6.01 -4.58 5.14
N ASP A 96 6.30 -3.87 6.23
CA ASP A 96 6.04 -2.45 6.37
C ASP A 96 6.85 -1.65 5.35
N PHE A 97 8.09 -2.02 5.05
CA PHE A 97 8.95 -1.20 4.19
C PHE A 97 8.41 -1.04 2.74
N ILE A 98 8.02 -2.12 2.05
CA ILE A 98 7.52 -2.00 0.67
C ILE A 98 6.13 -1.38 0.63
N ILE A 99 5.24 -1.79 1.53
CA ILE A 99 3.91 -1.20 1.64
C ILE A 99 4.05 0.30 1.92
N ASN A 100 5.01 0.67 2.77
CA ASN A 100 5.30 2.06 3.04
C ASN A 100 5.82 2.81 1.83
N GLU A 101 6.78 2.27 1.10
CA GLU A 101 7.32 2.96 -0.07
C GLU A 101 6.25 3.11 -1.18
N LEU A 102 5.41 2.08 -1.38
CA LEU A 102 4.30 2.13 -2.35
C LEU A 102 3.23 3.15 -1.93
N LEU A 103 2.80 3.11 -0.67
CA LEU A 103 1.79 4.03 -0.14
C LEU A 103 2.34 5.45 -0.01
N ASN A 104 3.58 5.63 0.44
CA ASN A 104 4.27 6.92 0.50
C ASN A 104 4.44 7.51 -0.89
N GLY A 105 4.86 6.69 -1.87
CA GLY A 105 4.93 7.08 -3.27
C GLY A 105 3.58 7.53 -3.82
N PHE A 106 2.51 6.78 -3.53
CA PHE A 106 1.15 7.15 -3.88
C PHE A 106 0.70 8.44 -3.21
N VAL A 107 0.82 8.54 -1.89
CA VAL A 107 0.41 9.72 -1.11
C VAL A 107 1.19 10.95 -1.56
N THR A 108 2.51 10.82 -1.78
CA THR A 108 3.34 11.89 -2.34
C THR A 108 2.91 12.26 -3.76
N SER A 109 2.51 11.30 -4.60
CA SER A 109 2.03 11.59 -5.97
C SER A 109 0.70 12.34 -5.96
N LYS A 110 -0.23 11.93 -5.10
CA LYS A 110 -1.51 12.61 -4.88
C LYS A 110 -1.28 14.01 -4.33
N ALA A 111 -0.39 14.12 -3.36
CA ALA A 111 -0.14 15.36 -2.68
C ALA A 111 0.75 16.32 -3.47
N LYS A 112 1.59 15.87 -4.42
CA LYS A 112 2.24 16.74 -5.44
C LYS A 112 1.24 17.32 -6.45
N ALA A 113 0.14 16.62 -6.72
CA ALA A 113 -0.96 17.20 -7.49
C ALA A 113 -1.71 18.29 -6.69
N ILE A 114 -1.59 18.25 -5.36
CA ILE A 114 -2.23 19.15 -4.41
C ILE A 114 -1.27 20.31 -4.03
N ALA A 115 0.04 20.10 -3.96
CA ALA A 115 1.06 21.08 -3.60
C ALA A 115 2.15 21.16 -4.69
N LEU A 116 2.19 22.29 -5.39
CA LEU A 116 3.24 22.58 -6.37
C LEU A 116 4.50 23.02 -5.58
N GLU A 117 5.63 22.36 -5.83
CA GLU A 117 7.00 22.78 -5.44
C GLU A 117 7.60 22.32 -4.09
N THR A 118 6.99 21.42 -3.32
CA THR A 118 7.67 20.88 -2.13
C THR A 118 8.83 19.92 -2.49
N GLN A 119 10.07 20.25 -2.11
CA GLN A 119 11.23 19.35 -2.20
C GLN A 119 11.22 18.28 -1.09
N GLY A 120 10.98 17.01 -1.44
CA GLY A 120 10.99 15.85 -0.53
C GLY A 120 9.61 15.19 -0.32
N PRO A 121 9.54 13.96 0.23
CA PRO A 121 8.28 13.27 0.50
C PRO A 121 7.45 13.99 1.59
N ILE A 122 6.14 13.99 1.43
CA ILE A 122 5.23 14.73 2.32
C ILE A 122 5.11 14.05 3.69
N ILE A 123 5.15 12.72 3.73
CA ILE A 123 5.09 11.96 4.98
C ILE A 123 6.32 12.25 5.85
N ASP A 124 7.51 12.39 5.26
CA ASP A 124 8.73 12.76 6.00
C ASP A 124 8.60 14.09 6.73
N ARG A 125 8.06 15.10 6.04
CA ARG A 125 7.83 16.41 6.63
C ARG A 125 6.79 16.35 7.75
N MET A 126 5.77 15.50 7.63
CA MET A 126 4.82 15.29 8.72
C MET A 126 5.49 14.62 9.91
N VAL A 127 6.28 13.55 9.71
CA VAL A 127 7.04 12.89 10.77
C VAL A 127 7.91 13.91 11.51
N GLU A 128 8.71 14.68 10.75
CA GLU A 128 9.57 15.72 11.32
C GLU A 128 8.78 16.80 12.08
N ALA A 129 7.64 17.22 11.55
CA ALA A 129 6.83 18.26 12.17
C ALA A 129 6.16 17.79 13.47
N PHE A 130 5.64 16.57 13.49
CA PHE A 130 4.99 15.98 14.65
C PHE A 130 5.98 15.48 15.71
N SER A 131 7.20 15.07 15.33
CA SER A 131 8.22 14.64 16.30
C SER A 131 8.87 15.79 17.09
N ARG A 132 8.82 17.02 16.55
CA ARG A 132 9.36 18.23 17.21
C ARG A 132 8.61 18.65 18.47
N ARG A 133 7.40 18.14 18.71
CA ARG A 133 6.62 18.46 19.90
C ARG A 133 6.04 17.19 20.50
N ASN A 134 6.20 17.03 21.81
CA ASN A 134 5.69 15.89 22.57
C ASN A 134 4.16 15.83 22.68
N ASP A 135 3.44 16.84 22.17
CA ASP A 135 1.99 16.91 22.15
C ASP A 135 1.40 16.62 20.76
N PHE A 136 2.24 16.25 19.78
CA PHE A 136 1.83 15.94 18.41
C PHE A 136 0.91 17.01 17.80
N HIS A 137 1.24 18.30 17.96
CA HIS A 137 0.48 19.41 17.39
C HIS A 137 1.29 20.19 16.34
N ILE A 138 0.73 20.38 15.15
CA ILE A 138 1.26 21.32 14.15
C ILE A 138 0.38 22.57 14.12
N VAL A 139 0.98 23.75 14.38
CA VAL A 139 0.22 25.00 14.30
C VAL A 139 -0.11 25.32 12.84
N ASP A 140 -1.29 25.86 12.57
CA ASP A 140 -1.80 26.11 11.22
C ASP A 140 -0.80 26.88 10.33
N HIS A 141 -0.19 27.95 10.83
CA HIS A 141 0.81 28.70 10.07
C HIS A 141 2.10 27.89 9.77
N GLN A 142 2.50 26.95 10.63
CA GLN A 142 3.62 26.04 10.36
C GLN A 142 3.22 25.04 9.29
N PHE A 143 1.99 24.50 9.36
CA PHE A 143 1.45 23.60 8.34
C PHE A 143 1.44 24.26 6.95
N TYR A 144 0.96 25.52 6.87
CA TYR A 144 1.05 26.33 5.66
C TYR A 144 2.48 26.58 5.20
N ALA A 145 3.43 26.84 6.11
CA ALA A 145 4.82 27.06 5.73
C ALA A 145 5.50 25.77 5.20
N MET A 146 5.08 24.61 5.68
CA MET A 146 5.67 23.33 5.30
C MET A 146 5.13 22.77 3.97
N PHE A 147 3.86 23.02 3.68
CA PHE A 147 3.17 22.40 2.54
C PHE A 147 2.59 23.42 1.54
N GLY A 148 2.64 24.71 1.86
CA GLY A 148 2.16 25.79 1.01
C GLY A 148 3.17 26.29 -0.01
N ASP A 149 2.65 26.95 -1.03
CA ASP A 149 3.44 27.66 -2.05
C ASP A 149 3.73 29.10 -1.56
N PRO A 150 5.01 29.50 -1.38
CA PRO A 150 5.38 30.85 -0.95
C PRO A 150 4.86 31.96 -1.89
N ASN A 151 4.59 31.62 -3.15
CA ASN A 151 4.13 32.55 -4.17
C ASN A 151 2.61 32.65 -4.25
N LYS A 152 1.86 31.85 -3.47
CA LYS A 152 0.40 31.86 -3.47
C LYS A 152 -0.19 32.23 -2.11
N PRO A 153 -1.33 32.96 -2.09
CA PRO A 153 -1.98 33.32 -0.85
C PRO A 153 -2.54 32.08 -0.13
N ARG A 154 -2.57 32.11 1.21
CA ARG A 154 -3.08 31.01 2.04
C ARG A 154 -4.48 30.53 1.65
N SER A 155 -5.35 31.45 1.23
CA SER A 155 -6.70 31.14 0.77
C SER A 155 -6.72 30.20 -0.44
N TYR A 156 -5.68 30.22 -1.28
CA TYR A 156 -5.58 29.38 -2.47
C TYR A 156 -5.20 27.93 -2.13
N ILE A 157 -4.34 27.74 -1.12
CA ILE A 157 -3.82 26.43 -0.72
C ILE A 157 -4.60 25.79 0.44
N LYS A 158 -5.54 26.51 1.06
CA LYS A 158 -6.32 26.03 2.20
C LYS A 158 -7.05 24.71 1.91
N LYS A 159 -7.79 24.64 0.80
CA LYS A 159 -8.53 23.44 0.40
C LYS A 159 -7.61 22.23 0.19
N GLN A 160 -6.46 22.47 -0.43
CA GLN A 160 -5.43 21.47 -0.71
C GLN A 160 -4.84 20.88 0.59
N LEU A 161 -4.61 21.72 1.58
CA LEU A 161 -4.13 21.32 2.90
C LEU A 161 -5.22 20.61 3.72
N GLU A 162 -6.47 21.04 3.62
CA GLU A 162 -7.61 20.33 4.21
C GLU A 162 -7.77 18.92 3.61
N GLU A 163 -7.58 18.75 2.30
CA GLU A 163 -7.55 17.43 1.67
C GLU A 163 -6.45 16.53 2.23
N LEU A 164 -5.25 17.09 2.52
CA LEU A 164 -4.14 16.36 3.13
C LEU A 164 -4.45 15.94 4.57
N VAL A 165 -5.01 16.85 5.38
CA VAL A 165 -5.49 16.57 6.74
C VAL A 165 -6.54 15.46 6.73
N ASN A 166 -7.50 15.53 5.81
CA ASN A 166 -8.56 14.54 5.66
C ASN A 166 -8.03 13.18 5.22
N ILE A 167 -7.05 13.13 4.32
CA ILE A 167 -6.40 11.89 3.88
C ILE A 167 -5.84 11.11 5.08
N PHE A 168 -5.12 11.80 5.97
CA PHE A 168 -4.50 11.17 7.14
C PHE A 168 -5.43 11.05 8.36
N GLY A 169 -6.71 11.43 8.24
CA GLY A 169 -7.66 11.39 9.35
C GLY A 169 -7.26 12.31 10.52
N LEU A 170 -6.51 13.38 10.24
CA LEU A 170 -6.14 14.38 11.24
C LEU A 170 -7.33 15.29 11.55
N VAL A 171 -7.32 15.89 12.73
CA VAL A 171 -8.35 16.83 13.19
C VAL A 171 -7.78 18.22 13.40
N SER A 172 -8.59 19.23 13.07
CA SER A 172 -8.30 20.63 13.39
C SER A 172 -8.90 20.96 14.75
N LYS A 173 -8.10 21.59 15.62
CA LYS A 173 -8.52 22.07 16.94
C LYS A 173 -8.17 23.54 17.09
N GLU A 174 -8.97 24.26 17.86
CA GLU A 174 -8.78 25.67 18.15
C GLU A 174 -8.41 25.88 19.62
N LEU A 175 -7.29 26.58 19.86
CA LEU A 175 -6.91 27.08 21.17
C LEU A 175 -7.24 28.58 21.24
N VAL A 176 -8.16 28.93 22.13
CA VAL A 176 -8.52 30.32 22.39
C VAL A 176 -7.67 30.85 23.54
N ILE A 177 -6.78 31.80 23.26
CA ILE A 177 -6.02 32.53 24.28
C ILE A 177 -6.73 33.85 24.54
N GLU A 178 -7.32 34.00 25.73
CA GLU A 178 -8.10 35.21 26.09
C GLU A 178 -7.25 36.47 26.20
N LYS A 179 -5.95 36.33 26.53
CA LYS A 179 -4.99 37.44 26.60
C LYS A 179 -3.62 37.01 26.09
N ASP A 180 -3.32 37.34 24.83
CA ASP A 180 -1.95 37.24 24.31
C ASP A 180 -1.04 38.24 25.07
N LYS A 181 0.08 37.76 25.63
CA LYS A 181 1.04 38.54 26.46
C LYS A 181 1.53 39.83 25.78
N ARG A 182 1.44 39.93 24.44
CA ARG A 182 1.94 41.08 23.66
C ARG A 182 0.88 42.10 23.25
N ARG A 183 -0.40 41.72 23.14
CA ARG A 183 -1.45 42.60 22.56
C ARG A 183 -2.74 42.66 23.37
N SER A 184 -2.91 41.82 24.40
CA SER A 184 -4.13 41.78 25.24
C SER A 184 -5.43 41.56 24.45
N GLU A 185 -5.33 40.96 23.26
CA GLU A 185 -6.46 40.60 22.41
C GLU A 185 -6.74 39.09 22.48
N ARG A 186 -8.01 38.71 22.35
CA ARG A 186 -8.43 37.31 22.20
C ARG A 186 -7.87 36.78 20.89
N LYS A 187 -7.09 35.71 20.95
CA LYS A 187 -6.46 35.12 19.77
C LYS A 187 -6.80 33.64 19.67
N VAL A 188 -7.31 33.26 18.51
CA VAL A 188 -7.63 31.86 18.18
C VAL A 188 -6.43 31.29 17.42
N TYR A 189 -5.85 30.22 17.95
CA TYR A 189 -4.81 29.45 17.31
C TYR A 189 -5.38 28.14 16.82
N THR A 190 -5.42 27.96 15.50
CA THR A 190 -5.76 26.67 14.90
C THR A 190 -4.53 25.79 14.82
N PHE A 191 -4.69 24.51 15.13
CA PHE A 191 -3.63 23.51 15.04
C PHE A 191 -4.21 22.16 14.57
N TYR A 192 -3.37 21.35 13.94
CA TYR A 192 -3.70 20.04 13.42
C TYR A 192 -3.06 18.95 14.28
N THR A 193 -3.82 17.90 14.57
CA THR A 193 -3.38 16.79 15.42
C THR A 193 -4.13 15.50 15.12
N PHE A 194 -3.74 14.41 15.79
CA PHE A 194 -4.45 13.14 15.73
C PHE A 194 -5.75 13.20 16.56
N PRO A 195 -6.75 12.36 16.25
CA PRO A 195 -7.92 12.18 17.12
C PRO A 195 -7.51 11.78 18.54
N ASP A 196 -8.31 12.17 19.55
CA ASP A 196 -7.95 12.01 20.98
C ASP A 196 -7.60 10.58 21.38
N ASP A 197 -8.32 9.59 20.85
CA ASP A 197 -8.06 8.18 21.17
C ASP A 197 -6.79 7.65 20.48
N ILE A 198 -6.46 8.18 19.31
CA ILE A 198 -5.18 7.91 18.63
C ILE A 198 -4.03 8.57 19.40
N LEU A 199 -4.21 9.81 19.86
CA LEU A 199 -3.20 10.50 20.68
C LEU A 199 -2.81 9.68 21.90
N LYS A 200 -3.77 9.10 22.63
CA LYS A 200 -3.47 8.24 23.79
C LYS A 200 -2.56 7.07 23.42
N ILE A 201 -2.78 6.44 22.26
CA ILE A 201 -1.93 5.34 21.77
C ILE A 201 -0.53 5.86 21.43
N LEU A 202 -0.44 7.01 20.77
CA LEU A 202 0.84 7.60 20.38
C LEU A 202 1.65 8.05 21.60
N GLU A 203 1.01 8.68 22.58
CA GLU A 203 1.61 9.11 23.84
C GLU A 203 2.17 7.91 24.61
N GLN A 204 1.40 6.83 24.73
CA GLN A 204 1.86 5.61 25.41
C GLN A 204 3.03 4.92 24.73
N LYS A 205 3.09 4.99 23.39
CA LYS A 205 4.04 4.21 22.60
C LYS A 205 5.30 4.97 22.21
N TYR A 206 5.18 6.27 21.95
CA TYR A 206 6.23 7.08 21.33
C TYR A 206 6.71 8.23 22.20
N ILE A 207 6.10 8.53 23.35
CA ILE A 207 6.68 9.53 24.27
C ILE A 207 7.62 8.83 25.25
N ILE A 208 8.87 9.28 25.27
CA ILE A 208 9.88 8.86 26.24
C ILE A 208 10.00 9.96 27.30
N ILE A 209 9.87 9.56 28.56
CA ILE A 209 10.11 10.44 29.71
C ILE A 209 11.56 10.23 30.15
N ASP A 210 12.41 11.21 29.85
CA ASP A 210 13.80 11.21 30.31
C ASP A 210 13.88 11.79 31.72
N ASN A 211 14.05 10.91 32.71
CA ASN A 211 14.17 11.30 34.11
C ASN A 211 15.53 11.95 34.43
N GLU A 212 16.56 11.77 33.60
CA GLU A 212 17.88 12.37 33.78
C GLU A 212 17.92 13.80 33.24
N LEU A 213 17.30 14.04 32.09
CA LEU A 213 17.22 15.36 31.46
C LEU A 213 15.99 16.18 31.90
N GLY A 214 15.01 15.55 32.55
CA GLY A 214 13.82 16.22 33.11
C GLY A 214 12.84 16.72 32.06
N TYR A 215 12.86 16.19 30.83
CA TYR A 215 11.89 16.51 29.79
C TYR A 215 11.41 15.27 29.03
N ALA A 216 10.21 15.35 28.46
CA ALA A 216 9.63 14.30 27.63
C ALA A 216 9.82 14.62 26.14
N TYR A 217 10.22 13.63 25.35
CA TYR A 217 10.45 13.77 23.91
C TYR A 217 9.81 12.62 23.13
N VAL A 218 9.65 12.80 21.81
CA VAL A 218 9.11 11.78 20.91
C VAL A 218 10.24 10.84 20.48
N SER A 219 10.05 9.53 20.64
CA SER A 219 10.96 8.46 20.23
C SER A 219 11.27 8.54 18.74
N ASP A 220 12.50 8.18 18.36
CA ASP A 220 12.91 7.99 16.97
C ASP A 220 12.13 6.88 16.25
N ASP A 221 11.45 6.00 17.00
CA ASP A 221 10.53 5.01 16.46
C ASP A 221 9.24 5.61 15.88
N PHE A 222 8.96 6.90 16.15
CA PHE A 222 7.87 7.63 15.51
C PHE A 222 8.24 7.99 14.07
N ASP A 223 7.71 7.22 13.13
CA ASP A 223 8.12 7.30 11.73
C ASP A 223 6.93 7.34 10.75
N ARG A 224 7.23 7.14 9.46
CA ARG A 224 6.26 7.14 8.37
C ARG A 224 5.12 6.14 8.59
N ASN A 225 5.35 5.05 9.31
CA ASN A 225 4.36 4.00 9.53
C ASN A 225 3.13 4.52 10.23
N VAL A 226 3.28 5.43 11.19
CA VAL A 226 2.15 5.99 11.94
C VAL A 226 1.15 6.63 11.00
N PHE A 227 1.63 7.42 10.05
CA PHE A 227 0.77 8.11 9.09
C PHE A 227 0.17 7.16 8.05
N ILE A 228 0.87 6.10 7.69
CA ILE A 228 0.38 5.08 6.77
C ILE A 228 -0.71 4.23 7.44
N CYS A 229 -0.51 3.86 8.71
CA CYS A 229 -1.53 3.20 9.52
C CYS A 229 -2.78 4.09 9.64
N MET A 230 -2.59 5.39 9.92
CA MET A 230 -3.69 6.34 9.99
C MET A 230 -4.44 6.48 8.66
N PHE A 231 -3.70 6.58 7.55
CA PHE A 231 -4.27 6.65 6.21
C PHE A 231 -5.12 5.42 5.86
N LEU A 232 -4.58 4.22 6.10
CA LEU A 232 -5.30 2.96 5.86
C LEU A 232 -6.51 2.80 6.80
N ALA A 233 -6.36 3.13 8.09
CA ALA A 233 -7.46 3.12 9.06
C ALA A 233 -8.59 4.06 8.61
N ASN A 234 -8.24 5.28 8.19
CA ASN A 234 -9.20 6.26 7.68
C ASN A 234 -9.93 5.78 6.41
N ILE A 235 -9.24 5.10 5.49
CA ILE A 235 -9.86 4.47 4.32
C ILE A 235 -10.82 3.36 4.74
N SER A 236 -10.40 2.52 5.69
CA SER A 236 -11.18 1.37 6.16
C SER A 236 -12.54 1.78 6.72
N ILE A 237 -12.55 2.79 7.59
CA ILE A 237 -13.78 3.28 8.22
C ILE A 237 -14.68 4.07 7.27
N ASN A 238 -14.11 4.68 6.22
CA ASN A 238 -14.83 5.55 5.29
C ASN A 238 -14.99 4.92 3.90
N ARG A 239 -14.84 3.60 3.76
CA ARG A 239 -14.94 2.89 2.46
C ARG A 239 -16.23 3.18 1.70
N ASP A 240 -17.33 3.45 2.41
CA ASP A 240 -18.63 3.76 1.82
C ASP A 240 -18.78 5.25 1.43
N ASN A 241 -17.83 6.10 1.80
CA ASN A 241 -17.83 7.53 1.49
C ASN A 241 -16.59 7.91 0.66
N LEU A 242 -16.76 7.85 -0.67
CA LEU A 242 -15.72 8.14 -1.64
C LEU A 242 -15.11 9.54 -1.49
N GLU A 243 -15.91 10.55 -1.13
CA GLU A 243 -15.41 11.91 -0.94
C GLU A 243 -14.41 11.98 0.20
N LYS A 244 -14.69 11.30 1.32
CA LYS A 244 -13.82 11.27 2.51
C LYS A 244 -12.52 10.53 2.29
N ILE A 245 -12.51 9.46 1.48
CA ILE A 245 -11.28 8.73 1.15
C ILE A 245 -10.53 9.34 -0.05
N GLY A 246 -11.07 10.42 -0.62
CA GLY A 246 -10.42 11.20 -1.68
C GLY A 246 -10.62 10.66 -3.09
N GLY A 247 -11.76 10.01 -3.32
CA GLY A 247 -12.39 9.75 -4.62
C GLY A 247 -11.82 8.56 -5.38
N SER A 248 -12.24 8.45 -6.64
CA SER A 248 -11.87 7.39 -7.57
C SER A 248 -10.35 7.24 -7.70
N TYR A 249 -9.58 8.33 -7.62
CA TYR A 249 -8.12 8.28 -7.66
C TYR A 249 -7.51 7.45 -6.51
N THR A 250 -8.02 7.61 -5.27
CA THR A 250 -7.59 6.77 -4.14
C THR A 250 -7.97 5.32 -4.35
N VAL A 251 -9.21 5.06 -4.77
CA VAL A 251 -9.69 3.69 -5.01
C VAL A 251 -8.82 2.98 -6.04
N ASN A 252 -8.52 3.62 -7.17
CA ASN A 252 -7.65 3.06 -8.20
C ASN A 252 -6.22 2.84 -7.69
N GLY A 253 -5.65 3.82 -6.95
CA GLY A 253 -4.28 3.75 -6.43
C GLY A 253 -4.10 2.63 -5.40
N ILE A 254 -4.98 2.54 -4.41
CA ILE A 254 -4.97 1.47 -3.40
C ILE A 254 -5.16 0.11 -4.06
N SER A 255 -6.15 -0.01 -4.95
CA SER A 255 -6.41 -1.28 -5.63
C SER A 255 -5.22 -1.72 -6.48
N ALA A 256 -4.52 -0.79 -7.13
CA ALA A 256 -3.29 -1.07 -7.88
C ALA A 256 -2.11 -1.49 -6.98
N ILE A 257 -1.93 -0.87 -5.82
CA ILE A 257 -0.88 -1.24 -4.86
C ILE A 257 -1.07 -2.68 -4.38
N PHE A 258 -2.29 -3.01 -3.94
CA PHE A 258 -2.57 -4.35 -3.41
C PHE A 258 -2.67 -5.40 -4.52
N ALA A 259 -3.09 -5.04 -5.74
CA ALA A 259 -2.98 -5.91 -6.91
C ALA A 259 -1.51 -6.21 -7.25
N LEU A 260 -0.62 -5.22 -7.17
CA LEU A 260 0.82 -5.43 -7.36
C LEU A 260 1.39 -6.36 -6.28
N ILE A 261 1.06 -6.13 -5.02
CA ILE A 261 1.49 -6.97 -3.90
C ILE A 261 1.08 -8.43 -4.15
N LEU A 262 -0.16 -8.63 -4.60
CA LEU A 262 -0.71 -9.95 -4.91
C LEU A 262 0.01 -10.59 -6.11
N ILE A 263 0.25 -9.86 -7.21
CA ILE A 263 1.06 -10.35 -8.34
C ILE A 263 2.48 -10.72 -7.93
N LEU A 264 3.12 -9.90 -7.09
CA LEU A 264 4.47 -10.16 -6.63
C LEU A 264 4.52 -11.43 -5.77
N SER A 265 3.51 -11.68 -4.93
CA SER A 265 3.42 -12.91 -4.15
C SER A 265 3.27 -14.17 -5.02
N PHE A 266 2.75 -13.99 -6.23
CA PHE A 266 2.50 -15.05 -7.19
C PHE A 266 3.73 -15.45 -8.00
N MET A 267 4.81 -14.66 -7.96
CA MET A 267 6.06 -15.01 -8.65
C MET A 267 6.66 -16.32 -8.12
N PRO A 268 7.21 -17.18 -8.99
CA PRO A 268 7.96 -18.35 -8.54
C PRO A 268 9.28 -17.91 -7.89
N LYS A 269 9.71 -18.66 -6.87
CA LYS A 269 11.08 -18.56 -6.37
C LYS A 269 12.00 -19.38 -7.28
N LEU A 270 13.12 -18.79 -7.70
CA LEU A 270 14.11 -19.46 -8.54
C LEU A 270 15.40 -19.68 -7.76
N SER A 271 15.92 -20.91 -7.80
CA SER A 271 17.31 -21.20 -7.46
C SER A 271 18.20 -20.93 -8.66
N VAL A 272 19.33 -20.28 -8.45
CA VAL A 272 20.37 -20.08 -9.48
C VAL A 272 21.48 -21.09 -9.29
N ASP A 273 22.11 -21.52 -10.39
CA ASP A 273 23.28 -22.39 -10.31
C ASP A 273 24.49 -21.70 -9.67
N GLU A 274 25.44 -22.49 -9.15
CA GLU A 274 26.66 -22.02 -8.48
C GLU A 274 27.54 -21.10 -9.35
N THR A 275 27.37 -21.16 -10.68
CA THR A 275 28.16 -20.39 -11.63
C THR A 275 27.54 -19.03 -11.97
N ASN A 276 26.32 -18.77 -11.51
CA ASN A 276 25.57 -17.58 -11.84
C ASN A 276 26.30 -16.32 -11.31
N PRO A 277 26.53 -15.29 -12.16
CA PRO A 277 27.22 -14.06 -11.75
C PRO A 277 26.60 -13.37 -10.53
N LEU A 278 25.30 -13.56 -10.31
CA LEU A 278 24.58 -13.00 -9.19
C LEU A 278 25.12 -13.46 -7.83
N LEU A 279 25.55 -14.72 -7.71
CA LEU A 279 26.12 -15.25 -6.46
C LEU A 279 27.46 -14.60 -6.09
N LYS A 280 28.07 -13.88 -7.03
CA LYS A 280 29.32 -13.13 -6.81
C LYS A 280 29.05 -11.68 -6.41
N ASP A 281 27.79 -11.24 -6.41
CA ASP A 281 27.42 -9.91 -5.95
C ASP A 281 27.44 -9.87 -4.42
N PRO A 282 28.28 -9.02 -3.79
CA PRO A 282 28.37 -8.93 -2.33
C PRO A 282 27.08 -8.41 -1.67
N SER A 283 26.15 -7.86 -2.44
CA SER A 283 24.84 -7.44 -1.97
C SER A 283 23.77 -8.52 -2.05
N PHE A 284 24.03 -9.66 -2.71
CA PHE A 284 23.08 -10.76 -2.82
C PHE A 284 23.08 -11.63 -1.55
N ASN A 285 21.90 -11.89 -1.00
CA ASN A 285 21.70 -12.77 0.14
C ASN A 285 20.70 -13.87 -0.22
N GLU A 286 21.18 -15.09 -0.44
CA GLU A 286 20.35 -16.24 -0.84
C GLU A 286 19.26 -16.61 0.19
N GLN A 287 19.46 -16.32 1.48
CA GLN A 287 18.47 -16.60 2.52
C GLN A 287 17.27 -15.65 2.42
N ASN A 288 17.53 -14.42 2.03
CA ASN A 288 16.57 -13.32 2.12
C ASN A 288 16.25 -12.72 0.75
N MET A 289 16.70 -13.31 -0.36
CA MET A 289 16.45 -12.78 -1.71
C MET A 289 16.07 -13.89 -2.68
N SER A 290 15.05 -13.65 -3.49
CA SER A 290 14.60 -14.51 -4.59
C SER A 290 14.91 -13.87 -5.94
N VAL A 291 15.26 -14.68 -6.93
CA VAL A 291 15.52 -14.19 -8.29
C VAL A 291 14.22 -14.11 -9.10
N ILE A 292 13.97 -12.98 -9.77
CA ILE A 292 12.80 -12.76 -10.62
C ILE A 292 13.17 -12.96 -12.10
N PRO A 293 12.41 -13.78 -12.86
CA PRO A 293 12.57 -13.88 -14.29
C PRO A 293 12.26 -12.55 -15.00
N LYS A 294 13.09 -12.17 -15.98
CA LYS A 294 12.85 -10.96 -16.81
C LYS A 294 11.53 -11.05 -17.55
N SER A 295 11.14 -12.25 -17.93
CA SER A 295 9.90 -12.52 -18.64
C SER A 295 8.66 -12.12 -17.84
N TRP A 296 8.71 -12.21 -16.50
CA TRP A 296 7.63 -11.70 -15.65
C TRP A 296 7.51 -10.18 -15.65
N MET A 297 8.60 -9.46 -15.93
CA MET A 297 8.61 -7.99 -16.01
C MET A 297 8.15 -7.50 -17.38
N MET A 298 7.81 -8.39 -18.31
CA MET A 298 7.30 -8.01 -19.62
C MET A 298 5.92 -7.39 -19.47
N LYS A 299 5.74 -6.24 -20.13
CA LYS A 299 4.45 -5.55 -20.20
C LYS A 299 3.33 -6.47 -20.69
N GLN A 300 3.62 -7.31 -21.67
CA GLN A 300 2.69 -8.26 -22.26
C GLN A 300 2.21 -9.34 -21.28
N VAL A 301 3.01 -9.62 -20.23
CA VAL A 301 2.71 -10.60 -19.19
C VAL A 301 2.01 -9.94 -18.01
N LEU A 302 2.45 -8.74 -17.61
CA LEU A 302 1.88 -8.03 -16.46
C LEU A 302 0.53 -7.36 -16.76
N ASP A 303 0.40 -6.68 -17.90
CA ASP A 303 -0.80 -5.89 -18.21
C ASP A 303 -2.09 -6.75 -18.18
N PRO A 304 -2.12 -7.96 -18.78
CA PRO A 304 -3.32 -8.80 -18.74
C PRO A 304 -3.71 -9.29 -17.33
N LEU A 305 -2.74 -9.36 -16.40
CA LEU A 305 -2.97 -9.79 -15.02
C LEU A 305 -3.38 -8.62 -14.12
N PHE A 306 -2.83 -7.44 -14.38
CA PHE A 306 -2.95 -6.30 -13.48
C PHE A 306 -4.36 -5.71 -13.45
N GLU A 307 -4.97 -5.48 -14.63
CA GLU A 307 -6.29 -4.85 -14.71
C GLU A 307 -7.38 -5.68 -14.01
N PRO A 308 -7.53 -7.00 -14.26
CA PRO A 308 -8.51 -7.81 -13.53
C PRO A 308 -8.27 -7.81 -12.03
N LEU A 309 -7.01 -7.81 -11.58
CA LEU A 309 -6.67 -7.79 -10.16
C LEU A 309 -7.04 -6.49 -9.47
N ILE A 310 -6.85 -5.34 -10.11
CA ILE A 310 -7.34 -4.06 -9.57
C ILE A 310 -8.85 -4.14 -9.32
N LYS A 311 -9.60 -4.68 -10.29
CA LYS A 311 -11.06 -4.81 -10.20
C LYS A 311 -11.49 -5.78 -9.10
N ILE A 312 -10.78 -6.90 -8.95
CA ILE A 312 -10.99 -7.86 -7.87
C ILE A 312 -10.73 -7.23 -6.50
N ILE A 313 -9.60 -6.56 -6.32
CA ILE A 313 -9.28 -5.87 -5.06
C ILE A 313 -10.33 -4.80 -4.75
N GLY A 314 -10.69 -3.97 -5.72
CA GLY A 314 -11.71 -2.94 -5.54
C GLY A 314 -13.05 -3.52 -5.12
N TYR A 315 -13.50 -4.60 -5.78
CA TYR A 315 -14.74 -5.29 -5.43
C TYR A 315 -14.69 -5.95 -4.04
N ARG A 316 -13.55 -6.53 -3.64
CA ARG A 316 -13.42 -7.16 -2.32
C ARG A 316 -13.36 -6.16 -1.17
N LEU A 317 -12.66 -5.04 -1.36
CA LEU A 317 -12.47 -4.05 -0.28
C LEU A 317 -13.66 -3.09 -0.10
N GLY A 318 -14.34 -2.72 -1.18
CA GLY A 318 -15.45 -1.75 -1.13
C GLY A 318 -16.64 -2.08 -2.02
N GLY A 319 -16.77 -3.34 -2.43
CA GLY A 319 -17.95 -3.84 -3.15
C GLY A 319 -18.16 -3.20 -4.52
N GLY A 320 -19.41 -3.24 -4.97
CA GLY A 320 -19.83 -2.63 -6.22
C GLY A 320 -19.58 -1.12 -6.28
N LEU A 321 -19.56 -0.44 -5.13
CA LEU A 321 -19.27 0.99 -5.05
C LEU A 321 -17.86 1.27 -5.56
N TRP A 322 -16.84 0.63 -4.99
CA TRP A 322 -15.45 0.82 -5.41
C TRP A 322 -15.21 0.32 -6.83
N LEU A 323 -15.80 -0.82 -7.19
CA LEU A 323 -15.69 -1.36 -8.55
C LEU A 323 -16.17 -0.34 -9.60
N SER A 324 -17.28 0.36 -9.35
CA SER A 324 -17.82 1.39 -10.24
C SER A 324 -16.92 2.63 -10.40
N GLN A 325 -15.98 2.82 -9.47
CA GLN A 325 -15.03 3.94 -9.47
C GLN A 325 -13.69 3.57 -10.10
N ILE A 326 -13.48 2.32 -10.47
CA ILE A 326 -12.30 1.94 -11.26
C ILE A 326 -12.51 2.50 -12.66
N ILE A 327 -11.59 3.36 -13.09
CA ILE A 327 -11.76 4.13 -14.32
C ILE A 327 -11.08 3.36 -15.46
N ASP A 328 -11.90 2.77 -16.34
CA ASP A 328 -11.44 1.87 -17.41
C ASP A 328 -10.94 2.61 -18.68
N SER A 329 -11.33 3.88 -18.93
CA SER A 329 -11.00 4.58 -20.18
C SER A 329 -9.85 5.60 -20.05
N GLU A 330 -8.89 5.57 -20.99
CA GLU A 330 -7.67 6.41 -21.11
C GLU A 330 -6.67 6.37 -19.93
N ILE A 331 -7.11 5.99 -18.74
CA ILE A 331 -6.29 5.84 -17.54
C ILE A 331 -5.40 4.59 -17.56
N ASN A 332 -5.56 3.69 -18.54
CA ASN A 332 -4.56 2.66 -18.86
C ASN A 332 -3.15 3.26 -19.15
N LYS A 333 -3.05 4.53 -19.59
CA LYS A 333 -1.75 5.24 -19.70
C LYS A 333 -1.18 5.73 -18.36
N LYS A 334 -2.04 5.99 -17.36
CA LYS A 334 -1.65 6.44 -16.01
C LYS A 334 -1.48 5.28 -15.03
N ILE A 335 -2.23 4.19 -15.17
CA ILE A 335 -1.95 2.90 -14.52
C ILE A 335 -0.58 2.43 -14.99
N HIS A 336 -0.23 2.58 -16.27
CA HIS A 336 1.15 2.30 -16.70
C HIS A 336 2.19 3.27 -16.09
N ASN A 337 1.87 4.54 -15.83
CA ASN A 337 2.78 5.44 -15.10
C ASN A 337 2.83 5.16 -13.60
N GLN A 338 1.73 4.71 -12.99
CA GLN A 338 1.66 4.28 -11.60
C GLN A 338 2.37 2.94 -11.46
N ILE A 339 2.08 1.92 -12.25
CA ILE A 339 2.87 0.69 -12.41
C ILE A 339 4.34 1.05 -12.70
N ARG A 340 4.67 1.95 -13.62
CA ARG A 340 6.08 2.32 -13.91
C ARG A 340 6.73 3.10 -12.78
N PHE A 341 5.97 3.86 -11.98
CA PHE A 341 6.44 4.57 -10.79
C PHE A 341 6.63 3.58 -9.61
N LEU A 342 5.63 2.75 -9.35
CA LEU A 342 5.65 1.65 -8.38
C LEU A 342 6.75 0.65 -8.74
N LEU A 343 6.87 0.22 -10.00
CA LEU A 343 7.96 -0.61 -10.53
C LEU A 343 9.29 0.13 -10.61
N LYS A 344 9.35 1.47 -10.61
CA LYS A 344 10.60 2.26 -10.56
C LYS A 344 11.13 2.37 -9.13
N ASP A 345 10.24 2.49 -8.14
CA ASP A 345 10.61 2.52 -6.72
C ASP A 345 10.83 1.10 -6.18
N VAL A 346 10.01 0.14 -6.60
CA VAL A 346 10.25 -1.30 -6.44
C VAL A 346 11.45 -1.74 -7.30
N ASN A 347 11.81 -1.06 -8.39
CA ASN A 347 13.05 -1.32 -9.15
C ASN A 347 14.28 -1.22 -8.27
N LYS A 348 14.31 -0.29 -7.31
CA LYS A 348 15.45 -0.21 -6.38
C LYS A 348 15.59 -1.47 -5.52
N TRP A 349 14.48 -2.19 -5.32
CA TRP A 349 14.37 -3.45 -4.58
C TRP A 349 14.42 -4.71 -5.45
N ILE A 350 14.09 -4.60 -6.74
CA ILE A 350 14.05 -5.71 -7.72
C ILE A 350 15.31 -5.71 -8.63
N LEU A 351 16.04 -4.60 -8.74
CA LEU A 351 16.95 -4.35 -9.86
C LEU A 351 18.25 -3.63 -9.47
N GLY A 352 18.97 -4.24 -8.53
CA GLY A 352 20.36 -4.57 -8.83
C GLY A 352 20.41 -5.84 -9.70
N GLN A 353 19.89 -5.77 -10.94
CA GLN A 353 19.76 -6.90 -11.88
C GLN A 353 19.20 -8.22 -11.29
N LEU A 354 17.87 -8.37 -11.33
CA LEU A 354 17.12 -9.66 -11.24
C LEU A 354 16.79 -10.22 -9.86
N CYS A 355 17.05 -9.52 -8.75
CA CYS A 355 16.78 -10.04 -7.41
C CYS A 355 15.76 -9.22 -6.65
N ARG A 356 14.80 -9.91 -6.03
CA ARG A 356 13.85 -9.40 -5.04
C ARG A 356 14.30 -9.80 -3.65
N VAL A 357 14.08 -8.95 -2.65
CA VAL A 357 14.11 -9.38 -1.24
C VAL A 357 12.88 -10.25 -0.92
N GLU A 358 13.06 -11.34 -0.17
CA GLU A 358 11.98 -12.12 0.41
C GLU A 358 11.28 -11.29 1.46
N ILE A 359 9.99 -11.07 1.27
CA ILE A 359 9.17 -10.30 2.21
C ILE A 359 8.14 -11.24 2.79
N PRO A 360 8.00 -11.32 4.12
CA PRO A 360 7.09 -12.24 4.78
C PRO A 360 5.65 -12.18 4.25
N ILE A 361 5.13 -11.01 3.84
CA ILE A 361 3.78 -10.93 3.23
C ILE A 361 3.72 -11.67 1.87
N PHE A 362 4.76 -11.55 1.06
CA PHE A 362 4.87 -12.30 -0.19
C PHE A 362 5.12 -13.78 0.08
N VAL A 363 5.85 -14.13 1.13
CA VAL A 363 6.10 -15.52 1.52
C VAL A 363 4.82 -16.16 2.08
N GLU A 364 4.06 -15.49 2.93
CA GLU A 364 2.80 -15.98 3.46
C GLU A 364 1.73 -16.14 2.38
N ILE A 365 1.59 -15.17 1.47
CA ILE A 365 0.68 -15.30 0.33
C ILE A 365 1.22 -16.36 -0.66
N ALA A 366 2.55 -16.49 -0.84
CA ALA A 366 3.15 -17.54 -1.66
C ALA A 366 3.03 -18.94 -1.04
N ASN A 367 3.00 -19.06 0.29
CA ASN A 367 2.88 -20.32 1.02
C ASN A 367 1.52 -20.98 0.83
N ILE A 368 0.50 -20.18 0.50
CA ILE A 368 -0.82 -20.67 0.06
C ILE A 368 -0.66 -21.69 -1.08
N PHE A 369 0.33 -21.49 -1.96
CA PHE A 369 0.59 -22.38 -3.08
C PHE A 369 1.45 -23.59 -2.74
N THR A 370 2.25 -23.50 -1.67
CA THR A 370 3.01 -24.64 -1.16
C THR A 370 2.07 -25.61 -0.45
N GLU A 371 1.07 -25.10 0.30
CA GLU A 371 0.02 -25.91 0.92
C GLU A 371 -0.87 -26.62 -0.10
N ILE A 372 -1.14 -26.02 -1.27
CA ILE A 372 -1.91 -26.66 -2.35
C ILE A 372 -1.17 -27.89 -2.93
N ILE A 373 0.17 -27.90 -2.93
CA ILE A 373 0.96 -29.07 -3.35
C ILE A 373 0.88 -30.20 -2.30
N VAL A 374 0.78 -29.85 -1.01
CA VAL A 374 0.68 -30.82 0.10
C VAL A 374 -0.74 -31.40 0.24
N GLY A 375 -1.77 -30.71 -0.27
CA GLY A 375 -3.16 -31.17 -0.25
C GLY A 375 -3.57 -32.13 -1.38
N ALA A 376 -2.69 -32.41 -2.34
CA ALA A 376 -2.99 -33.33 -3.46
C ALA A 376 -2.68 -34.81 -3.15
N ASP A 377 -2.11 -35.12 -1.97
CA ASP A 377 -1.80 -36.49 -1.54
C ASP A 377 -2.43 -36.77 -0.15
N THR A 378 -3.75 -36.91 -0.08
CA THR A 378 -4.40 -37.75 0.96
C THR A 378 -5.86 -38.09 0.62
N GLU A 379 -6.09 -38.68 -0.55
CA GLU A 379 -7.21 -39.63 -0.69
C GLU A 379 -6.67 -41.05 -0.46
N GLN A 380 -6.56 -41.42 0.82
CA GLN A 380 -6.70 -42.82 1.23
C GLN A 380 -8.14 -43.03 1.69
N LYS A 381 -8.98 -43.61 0.82
CA LYS A 381 -9.77 -44.81 1.11
C LYS A 381 -10.47 -45.36 -0.12
#